data_AF-A0A4Y2GXJ9-F1
#
_entry.id   AF-A0A4Y2GXJ9-F1
#
_cell.length_a   1.000
_cell.length_b   1.000
_cell.length_c   1.000
_cell.angle_alpha   90.00
_cell.angle_beta   90.00
_cell.angle_gamma   90.00
#
_symmetry.space_group_name_H-M   'P 1'
#
loop_
_entity.id
_entity.type
_entity.pdbx_description
1 polymer ?
#
loop_
_entity_poly.entity_id
_entity_poly.type
_entity_poly.pdbx_seq_one_letter_code
_entity_poly.pdbx_strand_id
1 'polypeptide(L)'
;MKTWRMRTLDAIIEFLGHQNKTIDVLKMDIEGDEWNVFEDILEKKLFKKINHLCVEVHLHSGDWARKLSILRKLEDDGQMRFFSSRKNLVTKPRSVPGLRNRTEQLFYELAWYRDS
;
A
#
# COMPACT_ATOMS: atom_id res chain seq x y z
N MET A 1 -29.00 -2.42 9.00
CA MET A 1 -27.71 -2.86 8.42
C MET A 1 -26.59 -2.12 9.13
N LYS A 2 -25.58 -2.82 9.66
CA LYS A 2 -24.37 -2.17 10.19
C LYS A 2 -23.44 -1.92 9.02
N THR A 3 -23.16 -0.66 8.70
CA THR A 3 -22.12 -0.26 7.75
C THR A 3 -20.83 -0.04 8.51
N TRP A 4 -19.71 -0.51 7.97
CA TRP A 4 -18.39 -0.24 8.53
C TRP A 4 -18.06 1.24 8.35
N ARG A 5 -17.62 1.91 9.42
CA ARG A 5 -17.16 3.29 9.33
C ARG A 5 -15.72 3.30 8.85
N MET A 6 -15.54 3.54 7.55
CA MET A 6 -14.23 3.69 6.93
C MET A 6 -13.63 5.06 7.26
N ARG A 7 -12.29 5.13 7.31
CA ARG A 7 -11.53 6.36 7.57
C ARG A 7 -10.25 6.34 6.74
N THR A 8 -9.83 7.52 6.29
CA THR A 8 -8.52 7.73 5.69
C THR A 8 -7.43 7.73 6.77
N LEU A 9 -6.17 7.57 6.36
CA LEU A 9 -5.04 7.51 7.31
C LEU A 9 -4.93 8.80 8.14
N ASP A 10 -5.09 9.98 7.54
CA ASP A 10 -5.06 11.27 8.25
C ASP A 10 -6.17 11.38 9.30
N ALA A 11 -7.38 10.90 9.01
CA ALA A 11 -8.48 10.88 9.97
C ALA A 11 -8.21 9.90 11.13
N ILE A 12 -7.48 8.80 10.89
CA ILE A 12 -7.02 7.89 11.94
C ILE A 12 -5.95 8.56 12.79
N ILE A 13 -4.97 9.21 12.16
CA ILE A 13 -3.90 9.96 12.84
C ILE A 13 -4.50 11.05 13.75
N GLU A 14 -5.49 11.80 13.26
CA GLU A 14 -6.18 12.82 14.03
C GLU A 14 -6.95 12.22 15.19
N PHE A 15 -7.75 11.19 14.94
CA PHE A 15 -8.55 10.52 15.96
C PHE A 15 -7.72 9.96 17.11
N LEU A 16 -6.50 9.51 16.83
CA LEU A 16 -5.57 8.97 17.82
C LEU A 16 -4.68 10.04 18.46
N GLY A 17 -4.75 11.31 18.06
CA GLY A 17 -3.91 12.37 18.60
C GLY A 17 -2.44 12.30 18.15
N HIS A 18 -2.17 11.74 16.97
CA HIS A 18 -0.84 11.51 16.43
C HIS A 18 -0.40 12.56 15.39
N GLN A 19 -1.09 13.70 15.28
CA GLN A 19 -0.85 14.71 14.25
C GLN A 19 0.59 15.23 14.25
N ASN A 20 1.20 15.35 15.43
CA ASN A 20 2.56 15.87 15.63
C ASN A 20 3.60 14.76 15.85
N LYS A 21 3.26 13.51 15.51
CA LYS A 21 4.16 12.37 15.65
C LYS A 21 4.55 11.82 14.28
N THR A 22 5.78 11.34 14.19
CA THR A 22 6.21 10.44 13.11
C THR A 22 5.76 9.03 13.47
N ILE A 23 5.24 8.32 12.48
CA ILE A 23 4.90 6.90 12.56
C ILE A 23 6.17 6.12 12.23
N ASP A 24 6.71 5.40 13.20
CA ASP A 24 7.91 4.59 12.96
C ASP A 24 7.64 3.45 11.99
N VAL A 25 6.50 2.77 12.13
CA VAL A 25 6.08 1.68 11.26
C VAL A 25 4.59 1.80 10.95
N LEU A 26 4.24 1.86 9.67
CA LEU A 26 2.87 1.66 9.18
C LEU A 26 2.78 0.31 8.48
N LYS A 27 2.02 -0.64 9.05
CA LYS A 27 1.61 -1.87 8.38
C LYS A 27 0.18 -1.73 7.85
N MET A 28 -0.03 -2.07 6.59
CA MET A 28 -1.34 -2.03 5.93
C MET A 28 -1.64 -3.36 5.24
N ASP A 29 -2.86 -3.84 5.46
CA ASP A 29 -3.48 -4.97 4.78
C ASP A 29 -4.98 -4.70 4.87
N ILE A 30 -5.59 -4.30 3.74
CA ILE A 30 -6.95 -3.74 3.69
C ILE A 30 -7.79 -4.36 2.57
N GLU A 31 -7.43 -5.59 2.17
CA GLU A 31 -8.25 -6.46 1.31
C GLU A 31 -8.63 -5.83 -0.03
N GLY A 32 -7.69 -5.13 -0.68
CA GLY A 32 -7.78 -4.72 -2.09
C GLY A 32 -7.87 -3.22 -2.35
N ASP A 33 -8.11 -2.40 -1.33
CA ASP A 33 -8.22 -0.94 -1.48
C ASP A 33 -6.85 -0.22 -1.40
N GLU A 34 -5.75 -0.98 -1.35
CA GLU A 34 -4.40 -0.43 -1.12
C GLU A 34 -4.00 0.61 -2.14
N TRP A 35 -4.36 0.41 -3.41
CA TRP A 35 -3.98 1.32 -4.50
C TRP A 35 -4.67 2.68 -4.38
N ASN A 36 -5.92 2.71 -3.93
CA ASN A 36 -6.64 3.96 -3.68
C ASN A 36 -6.07 4.66 -2.45
N VAL A 37 -5.72 3.90 -1.40
CA VAL A 37 -5.09 4.45 -0.19
C VAL A 37 -3.68 4.98 -0.48
N PHE A 38 -2.90 4.34 -1.34
CA PHE A 38 -1.60 4.88 -1.75
C PHE A 38 -1.74 6.23 -2.47
N GLU A 39 -2.73 6.37 -3.35
CA GLU A 39 -3.01 7.66 -4.00
C GLU A 39 -3.36 8.75 -2.98
N ASP A 40 -4.24 8.46 -2.01
CA ASP A 40 -4.59 9.39 -0.92
C ASP A 40 -3.37 9.76 -0.07
N ILE A 41 -2.52 8.79 0.29
CA ILE A 41 -1.28 9.00 1.05
C ILE A 41 -0.31 9.91 0.27
N LEU A 42 -0.17 9.70 -1.05
CA LEU A 42 0.70 10.50 -1.91
C LEU A 42 0.17 11.92 -2.06
N GLU A 43 -1.12 12.09 -2.37
CA GLU A 43 -1.78 13.38 -2.55
C GLU A 43 -1.67 14.25 -1.28
N LYS A 44 -1.96 13.66 -0.12
CA LYS A 44 -1.89 14.33 1.18
C LYS A 44 -0.47 14.39 1.76
N LYS A 45 0.52 13.82 1.06
CA LYS A 45 1.93 13.74 1.48
C LYS A 45 2.14 13.08 2.86
N LEU A 46 1.28 12.13 3.22
CA LEU A 46 1.33 11.44 4.52
C LEU A 46 2.56 10.53 4.67
N PHE A 47 3.17 10.11 3.55
CA PHE A 47 4.43 9.37 3.53
C PHE A 47 5.56 10.08 4.29
N LYS A 48 5.55 11.42 4.33
CA LYS A 48 6.54 12.23 5.08
C LYS A 48 6.47 12.03 6.59
N LYS A 49 5.41 11.39 7.09
CA LYS A 49 5.25 11.03 8.50
C LYS A 49 5.56 9.57 8.78
N ILE A 50 5.82 8.73 7.78
CA ILE A 50 6.07 7.29 7.94
C ILE A 50 7.55 6.97 7.74
N ASN A 51 8.23 6.41 8.74
CA ASN A 51 9.63 5.99 8.60
C ASN A 51 9.69 4.68 7.82
N HIS A 52 8.96 3.65 8.26
CA HIS A 52 8.87 2.35 7.57
C HIS A 52 7.42 2.07 7.13
N LEU A 53 7.25 1.74 5.85
CA LEU A 53 5.96 1.40 5.25
C LEU A 53 5.97 -0.07 4.83
N CYS A 54 5.05 -0.87 5.36
CA CYS A 54 4.86 -2.27 5.02
C CYS A 54 3.43 -2.49 4.55
N VAL A 55 3.23 -3.01 3.34
CA VAL A 55 1.90 -3.16 2.75
C VAL A 55 1.75 -4.52 2.08
N GLU A 56 0.68 -5.24 2.40
CA GLU A 56 0.23 -6.34 1.55
C GLU A 56 -0.57 -5.75 0.38
N VAL A 57 -0.07 -5.92 -0.85
CA VAL A 57 -0.78 -5.44 -2.05
C VAL A 57 -1.54 -6.55 -2.74
N HIS A 58 -2.78 -6.26 -3.14
CA HIS A 58 -3.61 -7.16 -3.92
C HIS A 58 -3.56 -6.81 -5.42
N LEU A 59 -3.09 -7.74 -6.26
CA LEU A 59 -2.94 -7.54 -7.72
C LEU A 59 -4.13 -8.08 -8.53
N HIS A 60 -5.36 -7.91 -8.05
CA HIS A 60 -6.58 -8.46 -8.66
C HIS A 60 -6.97 -7.83 -10.01
N SER A 61 -6.57 -6.59 -10.26
CA SER A 61 -6.88 -5.84 -11.48
C SER A 61 -5.67 -5.69 -12.41
N GLY A 62 -5.93 -5.60 -13.71
CA GLY A 62 -4.90 -5.47 -14.75
C GLY A 62 -4.42 -4.05 -15.03
N ASP A 63 -4.71 -3.07 -14.17
CA ASP A 63 -4.30 -1.65 -14.29
C ASP A 63 -2.81 -1.46 -13.93
N TRP A 64 -1.94 -2.25 -14.56
CA TRP A 64 -0.50 -2.31 -14.28
C TRP A 64 0.21 -0.97 -14.40
N ALA A 65 -0.19 -0.15 -15.39
CA ALA A 65 0.39 1.18 -15.61
C ALA A 65 0.11 2.11 -14.43
N ARG A 66 -1.12 2.10 -13.88
CA ARG A 66 -1.50 2.90 -12.71
C ARG A 66 -0.70 2.49 -11.49
N LYS A 67 -0.67 1.17 -11.19
CA LYS A 67 0.09 0.60 -10.08
C LYS A 67 1.57 0.98 -10.14
N LEU A 68 2.20 0.82 -11.30
CA LEU A 68 3.59 1.20 -11.50
C LEU A 68 3.82 2.70 -11.30
N SER A 69 2.90 3.56 -11.76
CA SER A 69 2.94 5.01 -11.54
C SER A 69 2.91 5.36 -10.05
N ILE A 70 2.05 4.69 -9.28
CA ILE A 70 1.91 4.90 -7.83
C ILE A 70 3.22 4.52 -7.12
N LEU A 71 3.77 3.34 -7.43
CA LEU A 71 5.02 2.88 -6.83
C LEU A 71 6.19 3.83 -7.15
N ARG A 72 6.29 4.30 -8.40
CA ARG A 72 7.31 5.29 -8.79
C ARG A 72 7.16 6.59 -8.02
N LYS A 73 5.94 7.14 -7.90
CA LYS A 73 5.70 8.35 -7.11
C LYS A 73 6.06 8.16 -5.64
N LEU A 74 5.80 6.98 -5.07
CA LEU A 74 6.18 6.66 -3.70
C LEU A 74 7.71 6.66 -3.53
N GLU A 75 8.45 6.14 -4.50
CA GLU A 75 9.92 6.12 -4.45
C GLU A 75 10.53 7.50 -4.75
N ASP A 76 10.06 8.16 -5.80
CA ASP A 76 10.60 9.44 -6.32
C ASP A 76 10.13 10.64 -5.48
N ASP A 77 8.82 10.89 -5.43
CA ASP A 77 8.24 12.03 -4.68
C ASP A 77 8.25 11.77 -3.18
N GLY A 78 8.12 10.49 -2.81
CA GLY A 78 8.04 10.03 -1.45
C GLY A 78 9.39 9.92 -0.74
N GLN A 79 10.48 9.85 -1.50
CA GLN A 79 11.83 9.53 -1.01
C GLN A 79 11.82 8.23 -0.17
N MET A 80 10.97 7.27 -0.55
CA MET A 80 10.86 5.98 0.10
C MET A 80 11.68 4.97 -0.67
N ARG A 81 12.66 4.36 -0.03
CA ARG A 81 13.49 3.32 -0.65
C ARG A 81 12.88 1.95 -0.45
N PHE A 82 12.58 1.28 -1.56
CA PHE A 82 12.15 -0.11 -1.56
C PHE A 82 13.27 -1.02 -1.05
N PHE A 83 12.95 -1.97 -0.16
CA PHE A 83 13.96 -2.87 0.39
C PHE A 83 13.52 -4.34 0.51
N SER A 84 12.23 -4.65 0.42
CA SER A 84 11.78 -6.05 0.48
C SER A 84 10.48 -6.30 -0.25
N SER A 85 10.39 -7.45 -0.91
CA SER A 85 9.14 -8.06 -1.33
C SER A 85 9.09 -9.54 -0.95
N ARG A 86 7.91 -10.01 -0.55
CA ARG A 86 7.65 -11.42 -0.28
C ARG A 86 6.28 -11.81 -0.82
N LYS A 87 6.19 -13.01 -1.39
CA LYS A 87 4.91 -13.62 -1.76
C LYS A 87 4.15 -13.98 -0.49
N ASN A 88 2.87 -13.64 -0.40
CA ASN A 88 1.99 -14.24 0.61
C ASN A 88 1.69 -15.69 0.20
N LEU A 89 2.25 -16.67 0.91
CA LEU A 89 2.11 -18.09 0.58
C LEU A 89 0.84 -18.74 1.17
N VAL A 90 0.08 -18.01 2.00
CA VAL A 90 -1.18 -18.51 2.57
C VAL A 90 -2.24 -18.66 1.49
N THR A 91 -2.21 -17.79 0.49
CA THR A 91 -3.21 -17.77 -0.59
C THR A 91 -2.77 -18.61 -1.78
N LYS A 92 -3.71 -19.35 -2.37
CA LYS A 92 -3.45 -20.12 -3.59
C LYS A 92 -3.22 -19.17 -4.77
N PRO A 93 -2.36 -19.55 -5.74
CA PRO A 93 -2.21 -18.83 -6.99
C PRO A 93 -3.57 -18.57 -7.67
N ARG A 94 -3.70 -17.38 -8.27
CA ARG A 94 -4.91 -16.93 -8.96
C ARG A 94 -4.62 -16.61 -10.42
N SER A 95 -5.65 -16.62 -11.26
CA SER A 95 -5.54 -16.24 -12.68
C SER A 95 -5.00 -14.82 -12.81
N VAL A 96 -3.97 -14.65 -13.62
CA VAL A 96 -3.36 -13.33 -13.83
C VAL A 96 -4.27 -12.48 -14.71
N PRO A 97 -4.68 -11.28 -14.26
CA PRO A 97 -5.51 -10.38 -15.06
C PRO A 97 -4.85 -10.05 -16.41
N GLY A 98 -5.58 -10.26 -17.50
CA GLY A 98 -5.11 -9.98 -18.87
C GLY A 98 -4.27 -11.08 -19.53
N LEU A 99 -3.96 -12.19 -18.84
CA LEU A 99 -3.23 -13.32 -19.42
C LEU A 99 -4.06 -14.60 -19.39
N ARG A 100 -4.20 -15.27 -20.54
CA ARG A 100 -4.89 -16.56 -20.63
C ARG A 100 -4.02 -17.69 -20.07
N ASN A 101 -4.65 -18.62 -19.35
CA ASN A 101 -4.04 -19.85 -18.83
C ASN A 101 -2.80 -19.65 -17.94
N ARG A 102 -2.66 -18.46 -17.31
CA ARG A 102 -1.59 -18.18 -16.37
C ARG A 102 -2.14 -17.98 -14.97
N THR A 103 -1.60 -18.71 -14.00
CA THR A 103 -1.88 -18.53 -12.58
C THR A 103 -0.59 -18.20 -11.85
N GLU A 104 -0.65 -17.23 -10.95
CA GLU A 104 0.51 -16.76 -10.18
C GLU A 104 0.06 -16.34 -8.78
N GLN A 105 1.03 -16.15 -7.89
CA GLN A 105 0.76 -15.44 -6.64
C GLN A 105 0.47 -13.97 -6.94
N LEU A 106 -0.67 -13.47 -6.45
CA LEU A 106 -1.11 -12.09 -6.69
C LEU A 106 -1.02 -11.19 -5.46
N PHE A 107 -0.70 -11.73 -4.28
CA PHE A 107 -0.57 -10.95 -3.05
C PHE A 107 0.88 -10.93 -2.59
N TYR A 108 1.38 -9.72 -2.35
CA TYR A 108 2.78 -9.50 -1.99
C TYR A 108 2.86 -8.57 -0.80
N GLU A 109 3.68 -8.96 0.16
CA GLU A 109 4.15 -8.09 1.22
C GLU A 109 5.30 -7.25 0.67
N LEU A 110 5.12 -5.95 0.61
CA LEU A 110 6.09 -4.98 0.12
C LEU A 110 6.52 -4.07 1.26
N ALA A 111 7.80 -3.70 1.29
CA ALA A 111 8.34 -2.84 2.34
C ALA A 111 9.29 -1.76 1.80
N TRP A 112 9.10 -0.55 2.34
CA TRP A 112 9.92 0.63 2.09
C TRP A 112 10.36 1.27 3.41
N TYR A 113 11.47 1.99 3.36
CA TYR A 113 11.91 2.88 4.43
C TYR A 113 12.20 4.27 3.86
N ARG A 114 12.07 5.32 4.68
CA ARG A 114 12.41 6.68 4.26
C ARG A 114 13.92 6.81 4.09
N ASP A 115 14.36 7.21 2.92
CA ASP A 115 15.76 7.58 2.69
C ASP A 115 15.98 8.97 3.32
N SER A 116 16.82 9.01 4.35
CA SER A 116 17.03 10.13 5.28
C SER A 116 17.68 11.35 4.64
#